data_AF-A0A821BEF7-F1
#
_entry.id   AF-A0A821BEF7-F1
#
_cell.length_a   1.000
_cell.length_b   1.000
_cell.length_c   1.000
_cell.angle_alpha   90.00
_cell.angle_beta   90.00
_cell.angle_gamma   90.00
#
_symmetry.space_group_name_H-M   'P 1'
#
loop_
_entity.id
_entity.type
_entity.pdbx_description
1 polymer ?
#
loop_
_entity_poly.entity_id
_entity_poly.type
_entity_poly.pdbx_seq_one_letter_code
_entity_poly.pdbx_strand_id
1 'polypeptide(L)'
;MIDDTRRLNSFLRKTRRGHVLKITHELYLRTDITCGSNACQQCIVDQSTILDKHMKNGNNLVSTGHYLLVDTNIVLQQVDVLEDSLFTNVIVPQVVLDEVRHKSLAIYKRIRSIIAIPERKFFVFINEFN
;
A
#
# COMPACT_ATOMS: atom_id res chain seq x y z
N MET A 1 9.72 13.33 -28.35
CA MET A 1 8.74 13.04 -27.30
C MET A 1 9.48 12.19 -26.29
N ILE A 2 9.99 12.81 -25.23
CA ILE A 2 10.87 12.17 -24.26
C ILE A 2 10.02 11.23 -23.42
N ASP A 3 10.52 10.01 -23.22
CA ASP A 3 9.86 8.92 -22.51
C ASP A 3 9.83 9.21 -20.99
N ASP A 4 8.91 10.08 -20.56
CA ASP A 4 8.69 10.45 -19.14
C ASP A 4 8.13 9.29 -18.29
N THR A 5 7.90 8.13 -18.88
CA THR A 5 7.38 6.94 -18.19
C THR A 5 8.46 6.05 -17.59
N ARG A 6 9.75 6.43 -17.72
CA ARG A 6 10.87 5.59 -17.28
C ARG A 6 11.86 6.35 -16.39
N ARG A 7 12.05 5.84 -15.18
CA ARG A 7 13.06 6.32 -14.23
C ARG A 7 14.12 5.25 -13.99
N LEU A 8 15.39 5.66 -13.86
CA LEU A 8 16.45 4.77 -13.41
C LEU A 8 16.59 4.85 -11.89
N ASN A 9 16.45 3.71 -11.21
CA ASN A 9 16.75 3.59 -9.79
C ASN A 9 18.10 2.90 -9.61
N SER A 10 19.05 3.57 -8.98
CA SER A 10 20.42 3.08 -8.78
C SER A 10 20.77 3.02 -7.29
N PHE A 11 21.29 1.90 -6.82
CA PHE A 11 21.76 1.75 -5.44
C PHE A 11 23.07 0.96 -5.37
N LEU A 12 23.81 1.14 -4.29
CA LEU A 12 25.04 0.39 -4.01
C LEU A 12 24.70 -0.84 -3.15
N ARG A 13 25.22 -2.01 -3.53
CA ARG A 13 25.06 -3.24 -2.77
C ARG A 13 26.42 -3.88 -2.50
N LYS A 14 26.67 -4.21 -1.23
CA LYS A 14 27.83 -5.02 -0.83
C LYS A 14 27.53 -6.49 -1.07
N THR A 15 28.41 -7.17 -1.80
CA THR A 15 28.33 -8.61 -2.04
C THR A 15 28.79 -9.38 -0.81
N ARG A 16 28.48 -10.69 -0.75
CA ARG A 16 28.97 -11.58 0.31
C ARG A 16 30.50 -11.64 0.42
N ARG A 17 31.22 -11.35 -0.68
CA ARG A 17 32.69 -11.30 -0.75
C ARG A 17 33.27 -9.92 -0.41
N GLY A 18 32.44 -8.95 -0.04
CA GLY A 18 32.88 -7.61 0.38
C GLY A 18 33.01 -6.59 -0.74
N HIS A 19 32.94 -6.98 -2.02
CA HIS A 19 32.92 -6.03 -3.13
C HIS A 19 31.64 -5.17 -3.12
N VAL A 20 31.78 -3.89 -3.46
CA VAL A 20 30.66 -2.96 -3.63
C VAL A 20 30.32 -2.87 -5.11
N LEU A 21 29.07 -3.12 -5.47
CA LEU A 21 28.56 -3.03 -6.83
C LEU A 21 27.48 -1.95 -6.89
N LYS A 22 27.47 -1.17 -7.99
CA LYS A 22 26.34 -0.32 -8.35
C LYS A 22 25.34 -1.15 -9.15
N ILE A 23 24.11 -1.23 -8.64
CA ILE A 23 23.00 -1.91 -9.28
C ILE A 23 22.04 -0.85 -9.79
N THR A 24 21.63 -0.96 -11.06
CA THR A 24 20.67 -0.04 -11.70
C THR A 24 19.50 -0.84 -12.25
N HIS A 25 18.29 -0.42 -11.93
CA HIS A 25 17.05 -0.98 -12.47
C HIS A 25 16.24 0.12 -13.16
N GLU A 26 15.47 -0.28 -14.18
CA GLU A 26 14.46 0.58 -14.78
C GLU A 26 13.16 0.46 -13.97
N LEU A 27 12.57 1.61 -13.64
CA LEU A 27 11.28 1.76 -13.00
C LEU A 27 10.33 2.39 -14.01
N TYR A 28 9.26 1.68 -14.35
CA TYR A 28 8.24 2.15 -15.28
C TYR A 28 7.08 2.77 -14.49
N LEU A 29 6.85 4.06 -14.71
CA LEU A 29 5.76 4.82 -14.11
C LEU A 29 4.49 4.63 -14.93
N ARG A 30 3.37 4.54 -14.24
CA ARG A 30 2.06 4.15 -14.76
C ARG A 30 1.01 5.15 -14.30
N THR A 31 0.31 5.74 -15.27
CA THR A 31 -0.80 6.68 -15.01
C THR A 31 -2.15 5.98 -14.86
N ASP A 32 -2.21 4.66 -15.08
CA ASP A 32 -3.41 3.84 -15.03
C ASP A 32 -3.60 3.12 -13.69
N ILE A 33 -2.85 3.52 -12.64
CA ILE A 33 -3.02 3.00 -11.28
C ILE A 33 -4.24 3.67 -10.64
N THR A 34 -5.25 2.86 -10.31
CA THR A 34 -6.48 3.33 -9.67
C THR A 34 -6.27 3.61 -8.18
N CYS A 35 -7.07 4.52 -7.62
CA CYS A 35 -7.05 4.82 -6.18
C CYS A 35 -7.89 3.84 -5.33
N GLY A 36 -8.61 2.89 -5.95
CA GLY A 36 -9.45 1.91 -5.26
C GLY A 36 -10.71 2.44 -4.59
N SER A 37 -11.05 3.73 -4.79
CA SER A 37 -12.16 4.40 -4.11
C SER A 37 -13.40 4.60 -4.97
N ASN A 38 -14.56 4.16 -4.45
CA ASN A 38 -15.88 4.46 -5.02
C ASN A 38 -16.26 5.96 -4.95
N ALA A 39 -15.51 6.78 -4.20
CA ALA A 39 -15.71 8.23 -4.18
C ALA A 39 -15.06 8.93 -5.38
N CYS A 40 -14.08 8.28 -6.02
CA CYS A 40 -13.34 8.90 -7.11
C CYS A 40 -14.17 8.95 -8.39
N GLN A 41 -14.16 10.09 -9.07
CA GLN A 41 -14.80 10.30 -10.38
C GLN A 41 -13.78 10.32 -11.53
N GLN A 42 -12.48 10.30 -11.21
CA GLN A 42 -11.39 10.40 -12.19
C GLN A 42 -10.83 9.02 -12.57
N CYS A 43 -10.76 8.10 -11.60
CA CYS A 43 -10.30 6.74 -11.86
C CYS A 43 -11.39 5.96 -12.60
N ILE A 44 -10.97 5.06 -13.50
CA ILE A 44 -11.86 4.07 -14.10
C ILE A 44 -12.31 3.13 -12.97
N VAL A 45 -13.62 2.96 -12.82
CA VAL A 45 -14.18 2.00 -11.86
C VAL A 45 -13.90 0.60 -12.38
N ASP A 46 -13.09 -0.15 -11.66
CA ASP A 46 -12.74 -1.53 -11.97
C ASP A 46 -12.91 -2.44 -10.75
N GLN A 47 -12.53 -3.71 -10.89
CA GLN A 47 -12.60 -4.72 -9.84
C GLN A 47 -11.71 -4.41 -8.61
N SER A 48 -10.77 -3.46 -8.71
CA SER A 48 -9.92 -3.04 -7.60
C SER A 48 -10.61 -2.04 -6.66
N THR A 49 -11.79 -1.57 -7.04
CA THR A 49 -12.57 -0.60 -6.25
C THR A 49 -13.25 -1.28 -5.06
N ILE A 50 -12.61 -1.20 -3.89
CA ILE A 50 -13.10 -1.85 -2.66
C ILE A 50 -13.36 -0.86 -1.52
N LEU A 51 -12.93 0.40 -1.65
CA LEU A 51 -13.16 1.43 -0.64
C LEU A 51 -14.50 2.12 -0.85
N ASP A 52 -15.23 2.32 0.24
CA ASP A 52 -16.56 2.91 0.27
C ASP A 52 -16.54 4.42 0.03
N LYS A 53 -17.49 4.91 -0.77
CA LYS A 53 -17.66 6.35 -1.01
C LYS A 53 -18.11 7.12 0.24
N HIS A 54 -19.02 6.51 1.00
CA HIS A 54 -19.65 7.12 2.16
C HIS A 54 -19.42 6.23 3.37
N MET A 55 -18.39 6.53 4.14
CA MET A 55 -18.11 5.81 5.39
C MET A 55 -19.01 6.33 6.51
N LYS A 56 -19.61 5.40 7.25
CA LYS A 56 -20.40 5.72 8.46
C LYS A 56 -19.52 5.88 9.71
N ASN A 57 -18.21 5.68 9.58
CA ASN A 57 -17.28 5.52 10.68
C ASN A 57 -16.67 6.86 11.11
N GLY A 58 -17.47 7.92 11.18
CA GLY A 58 -17.08 9.12 11.91
C GLY A 58 -16.92 8.77 13.39
N ASN A 59 -15.95 9.36 14.06
CA ASN A 59 -15.78 9.24 15.51
C ASN A 59 -15.88 10.62 16.17
N ASN A 60 -15.74 10.67 17.50
CA ASN A 60 -15.86 11.92 18.25
C ASN A 60 -14.78 12.97 17.89
N LEU A 61 -13.67 12.56 17.27
CA LEU A 61 -12.57 13.44 16.85
C LEU A 61 -12.74 13.91 15.40
N VAL A 62 -13.21 13.02 14.53
CA VAL A 62 -13.43 13.25 13.11
C VAL A 62 -14.83 12.74 12.78
N SER A 63 -15.79 13.65 12.78
CA SER A 63 -17.21 13.34 12.53
C SER A 63 -17.50 12.97 11.08
N THR A 64 -16.55 13.22 10.17
CA THR A 64 -16.65 12.88 8.75
C THR A 64 -16.09 11.48 8.46
N GLY A 65 -16.63 10.82 7.42
CA GLY A 65 -16.07 9.58 6.92
C GLY A 65 -14.65 9.78 6.38
N HIS A 66 -13.72 8.93 6.78
CA HIS A 66 -12.29 9.06 6.47
C HIS A 66 -11.65 7.69 6.21
N TYR A 67 -10.71 7.62 5.27
CA TYR A 67 -9.88 6.43 5.08
C TYR A 67 -8.74 6.38 6.09
N LEU A 68 -8.29 5.18 6.41
CA LEU A 68 -7.12 4.98 7.25
C LEU A 68 -5.91 4.66 6.37
N LEU A 69 -4.89 5.50 6.39
CA LEU A 69 -3.61 5.22 5.75
C LEU A 69 -2.65 4.65 6.80
N VAL A 70 -2.21 3.41 6.62
CA VAL A 70 -1.32 2.77 7.61
C VAL A 70 0.16 3.01 7.28
N ASP A 71 0.94 3.18 8.35
CA ASP A 71 2.41 3.23 8.31
C ASP A 71 3.00 1.86 8.69
N THR A 72 4.26 1.64 8.31
CA THR A 72 5.05 0.43 8.61
C THR A 72 5.04 0.11 10.11
N ASN A 73 5.23 1.10 10.98
CA ASN A 73 5.32 0.84 12.41
C ASN A 73 4.00 0.35 13.01
N ILE A 74 2.87 0.87 12.53
CA ILE A 74 1.54 0.40 12.93
C ILE A 74 1.35 -1.07 12.52
N VAL A 75 1.71 -1.42 11.29
CA VAL A 75 1.61 -2.82 10.84
C VAL A 75 2.56 -3.73 11.64
N LEU A 76 3.76 -3.28 11.97
CA LEU A 76 4.74 -4.09 12.71
C LEU A 76 4.37 -4.29 14.18
N GLN A 77 3.81 -3.28 14.84
CA GLN A 77 3.62 -3.29 16.29
C GLN A 77 2.17 -3.58 16.67
N GLN A 78 1.21 -3.33 15.77
CA GLN A 78 -0.22 -3.30 16.07
C GLN A 78 -1.05 -4.08 15.03
N VAL A 79 -0.47 -5.10 14.38
CA VAL A 79 -1.23 -5.94 13.43
C VAL A 79 -2.45 -6.61 14.08
N ASP A 80 -2.38 -6.96 15.37
CA ASP A 80 -3.51 -7.53 16.11
C ASP A 80 -4.71 -6.55 16.16
N VAL A 81 -4.44 -5.25 16.27
CA VAL A 81 -5.46 -4.21 16.23
C VAL A 81 -6.07 -4.12 14.82
N LEU A 82 -5.24 -4.19 13.78
CA LEU A 82 -5.69 -4.19 12.39
C LEU A 82 -6.49 -5.45 12.01
N GLU A 83 -6.41 -6.54 12.78
CA GLU A 83 -7.22 -7.75 12.61
C GLU A 83 -8.64 -7.60 13.18
N ASP A 84 -8.91 -6.59 14.01
CA ASP A 84 -10.26 -6.33 14.51
C ASP A 84 -11.19 -5.85 13.39
N SER A 85 -12.38 -6.46 13.28
CA SER A 85 -13.44 -6.14 12.32
C SER A 85 -13.88 -4.68 12.28
N LEU A 86 -13.60 -3.91 13.33
CA LEU A 86 -13.89 -2.48 13.37
C LEU A 86 -13.07 -1.69 12.35
N PHE A 87 -11.87 -2.16 11.99
CA PHE A 87 -11.03 -1.51 11.00
C PHE A 87 -11.44 -1.94 9.59
N THR A 88 -11.97 -0.97 8.83
CA THR A 88 -12.39 -1.13 7.43
C THR A 88 -11.95 0.10 6.64
N ASN A 89 -11.93 -0.01 5.29
CA ASN A 89 -11.53 1.06 4.39
C ASN A 89 -10.11 1.58 4.68
N VAL A 90 -9.19 0.64 4.77
CA VAL A 90 -7.78 0.89 5.09
C VAL A 90 -6.97 0.88 3.80
N ILE A 91 -6.15 1.90 3.58
CA ILE A 91 -5.20 1.99 2.49
C ILE A 91 -3.83 1.56 3.01
N VAL A 92 -3.25 0.58 2.35
CA VAL A 92 -1.92 0.03 2.64
C VAL A 92 -1.00 0.37 1.47
N PRO A 93 -0.02 1.27 1.63
CA PRO A 93 0.99 1.51 0.59
C PRO A 93 1.79 0.25 0.28
N GLN A 94 2.18 0.06 -0.97
CA GLN A 94 3.04 -1.06 -1.37
C GLN A 94 4.37 -1.04 -0.61
N VAL A 95 5.00 0.14 -0.47
CA VAL A 95 6.30 0.25 0.25
C VAL A 95 6.19 -0.21 1.69
N VAL A 96 5.04 0.03 2.33
CA VAL A 96 4.78 -0.43 3.69
C VAL A 96 4.78 -1.97 3.74
N LEU A 97 4.12 -2.63 2.78
CA LEU A 97 4.15 -4.09 2.68
C LEU A 97 5.56 -4.62 2.41
N ASP A 98 6.33 -3.96 1.55
CA ASP A 98 7.69 -4.37 1.22
C ASP A 98 8.64 -4.17 2.42
N GLU A 99 8.51 -3.09 3.16
CA GLU A 99 9.28 -2.84 4.38
C GLU A 99 8.92 -3.83 5.50
N VAL A 100 7.62 -4.10 5.70
CA VAL A 100 7.15 -5.12 6.65
C VAL A 100 7.67 -6.49 6.26
N ARG A 101 7.67 -6.86 4.97
CA ARG A 101 8.22 -8.13 4.48
C ARG A 101 9.71 -8.27 4.79
N HIS A 102 10.48 -7.19 4.64
CA HIS A 102 11.90 -7.17 4.95
C HIS A 102 12.18 -7.30 6.46
N LYS A 103 11.33 -6.73 7.30
CA LYS A 103 11.49 -6.75 8.77
C LYS A 103 10.91 -8.00 9.45
N SER A 104 9.74 -8.47 9.02
CA SER A 104 9.05 -9.63 9.60
C SER A 104 8.12 -10.32 8.60
N LEU A 105 8.55 -11.49 8.13
CA LEU A 105 7.74 -12.31 7.22
C LEU A 105 6.46 -12.83 7.89
N ALA A 106 6.47 -13.04 9.21
CA ALA A 106 5.29 -13.49 9.95
C ALA A 106 4.19 -12.43 9.92
N ILE A 107 4.53 -11.17 10.21
CA ILE A 107 3.58 -10.05 10.17
C ILE A 107 3.12 -9.79 8.74
N TYR A 108 4.04 -9.85 7.77
CA TYR A 108 3.68 -9.75 6.36
C TYR A 108 2.61 -10.77 5.95
N LYS A 109 2.73 -12.03 6.38
CA LYS A 109 1.71 -13.04 6.11
C LYS A 109 0.37 -12.68 6.73
N ARG A 110 0.35 -12.20 7.98
CA ARG A 110 -0.87 -11.78 8.68
C ARG A 110 -1.59 -10.64 7.97
N ILE A 111 -0.89 -9.54 7.67
CA ILE A 111 -1.51 -8.40 6.96
C ILE A 111 -1.99 -8.81 5.56
N ARG A 112 -1.29 -9.72 4.86
CA ARG A 112 -1.74 -10.27 3.58
C ARG A 112 -3.01 -11.11 3.72
N SER A 113 -3.15 -11.87 4.80
CA SER A 113 -4.39 -12.60 5.10
C SER A 113 -5.56 -11.64 5.34
N ILE A 114 -5.35 -10.51 6.02
CA ILE A 114 -6.39 -9.48 6.21
C ILE A 114 -6.79 -8.87 4.86
N ILE A 115 -5.81 -8.49 4.04
CA ILE A 115 -6.02 -7.92 2.70
C ILE A 115 -6.81 -8.87 1.79
N ALA A 116 -6.59 -10.17 1.93
CA ALA A 116 -7.26 -11.18 1.09
C ALA A 116 -8.77 -11.33 1.40
N ILE A 117 -9.26 -10.78 2.51
CA ILE A 117 -10.67 -10.84 2.90
C ILE A 117 -11.39 -9.61 2.33
N PRO A 118 -12.23 -9.75 1.28
CA PRO A 118 -12.84 -8.60 0.60
C PRO A 118 -13.72 -7.74 1.53
N GLU A 119 -14.39 -8.37 2.50
CA GLU A 119 -15.28 -7.70 3.46
C GLU A 119 -14.52 -6.71 4.35
N ARG A 120 -13.21 -6.90 4.52
CA ARG A 120 -12.34 -6.03 5.33
C ARG A 120 -12.03 -4.71 4.62
N LYS A 121 -12.11 -4.66 3.28
CA LYS A 121 -11.86 -3.46 2.48
C LYS A 121 -10.48 -2.85 2.73
N PHE A 122 -9.44 -3.69 2.70
CA PHE A 122 -8.04 -3.26 2.75
C PHE A 122 -7.51 -3.14 1.33
N PHE A 123 -7.23 -1.93 0.89
CA PHE A 123 -6.75 -1.62 -0.46
C PHE A 123 -5.24 -1.44 -0.46
N VAL A 124 -4.56 -2.14 -1.37
CA VAL A 124 -3.11 -1.97 -1.57
C VAL A 124 -2.87 -0.94 -2.66
N PHE A 125 -2.27 0.18 -2.30
CA PHE A 125 -1.92 1.23 -3.26
C PHE A 125 -0.49 1.07 -3.77
N ILE A 126 -0.36 0.88 -5.09
CA ILE A 126 0.91 0.72 -5.80
C ILE A 126 1.56 2.10 -5.98
N ASN A 127 2.19 2.59 -4.92
CA ASN A 127 2.64 3.98 -4.85
C ASN A 127 4.04 4.21 -5.45
N GLU A 128 4.84 3.17 -5.69
CA GLU A 128 6.19 3.32 -6.27
C GLU A 128 6.16 3.44 -7.80
N PHE A 129 5.09 3.01 -8.45
CA PHE A 129 4.95 2.97 -9.90
C PHE A 129 3.94 3.99 -10.43
N ASN A 130 3.45 4.89 -9.60
CA ASN A 130 2.53 5.96 -10.01
C ASN A 130 3.35 7.21 -10.38
#